data_AF-A0A2H3AT32-F1
#
_entry.id   AF-A0A2H3AT32-F1
#
_cell.length_a   1.000
_cell.length_b   1.000
_cell.length_c   1.000
_cell.angle_alpha   90.00
_cell.angle_beta   90.00
_cell.angle_gamma   90.00
#
_symmetry.space_group_name_H-M   'P 1'
#
loop_
_entity.id
_entity.type
_entity.pdbx_description
1 polymer ?
#
loop_
_entity_poly.entity_id
_entity_poly.type
_entity_poly.pdbx_seq_one_letter_code
_entity_poly.pdbx_strand_id
1 'polypeptide(L)'
;MGYKETRAYSIQKWRGGPLSLLSGLFVYYLRDSPTTFHSCPVDGCTSQFPGDAIRTHLRDEHPGITTQPSLQCKECIPEAPPIIAKNYANHFLDRHSRRSILCAYCLTSQSRVKNLPRHLLNHCSGLRHYLKKRRAAA
;
A
#
# COMPACT_ATOMS: atom_id res chain seq x y z
N MET A 1 -2.38 13.57 -16.12
CA MET A 1 -2.23 12.38 -15.25
C MET A 1 -0.75 12.24 -14.93
N GLY A 2 -0.27 12.78 -13.81
CA GLY A 2 1.15 12.79 -13.45
C GLY A 2 1.55 11.55 -12.66
N TYR A 3 2.75 11.02 -12.91
CA TYR A 3 3.38 10.00 -12.08
C TYR A 3 4.65 10.61 -11.48
N LYS A 4 4.83 10.51 -10.16
CA LYS A 4 6.08 10.91 -9.52
C LYS A 4 6.94 9.66 -9.27
N GLU A 5 8.12 9.62 -9.88
CA GLU A 5 9.12 8.60 -9.53
C GLU A 5 9.50 8.78 -8.07
N THR A 6 9.29 7.75 -7.26
CA THR A 6 9.66 7.77 -5.85
C THR A 6 10.62 6.62 -5.61
N ARG A 7 11.88 6.95 -5.36
CA ARG A 7 12.86 5.97 -4.90
C ARG A 7 12.60 5.69 -3.43
N ALA A 8 12.39 4.43 -3.10
CA ALA A 8 12.01 4.00 -1.77
C ALA A 8 13.23 3.94 -0.84
N TYR A 9 13.79 5.10 -0.49
CA TYR A 9 14.94 5.17 0.43
C TYR A 9 14.61 4.57 1.80
N SER A 10 13.34 4.58 2.22
CA SER A 10 12.87 4.03 3.49
C SER A 10 12.79 2.49 3.56
N ILE A 11 12.99 1.78 2.44
CA ILE A 11 13.04 0.30 2.41
C ILE A 11 14.47 -0.22 2.71
N GLN A 12 15.45 0.66 2.92
CA GLN A 12 16.82 0.28 3.26
C GLN A 12 16.97 -0.45 4.61
N LYS A 13 15.94 -0.47 5.47
CA LYS A 13 15.98 -1.13 6.78
C LYS A 13 15.73 -2.64 6.77
N TRP A 14 15.38 -3.25 5.63
CA TRP A 14 15.16 -4.70 5.56
C TRP A 14 16.48 -5.42 5.30
N ARG A 15 17.34 -5.48 6.33
CA ARG A 15 18.59 -6.27 6.30
C ARG A 15 18.28 -7.75 6.52
N GLY A 16 18.71 -8.60 5.59
CA GLY A 16 18.76 -10.06 5.75
C GLY A 16 17.92 -10.83 4.72
N GLY A 17 18.56 -11.80 4.05
CA GLY A 17 17.90 -12.72 3.11
C GLY A 17 18.12 -12.41 1.63
N PRO A 18 17.46 -13.14 0.70
CA PRO A 18 17.58 -12.95 -0.75
C PRO A 18 17.22 -11.54 -1.25
N LEU A 19 16.58 -10.73 -0.41
CA LEU A 19 16.26 -9.32 -0.65
C LEU A 19 17.51 -8.41 -0.62
N SER A 20 18.60 -8.83 0.04
CA SER A 20 19.86 -8.07 0.06
C SER A 20 20.47 -7.92 -1.34
N LEU A 21 20.26 -8.90 -2.23
CA LEU A 21 20.70 -8.86 -3.64
C LEU A 21 19.87 -7.87 -4.49
N LEU A 22 18.70 -7.47 -4.00
CA LEU A 22 17.85 -6.46 -4.63
C LEU A 22 18.04 -5.06 -4.03
N SER A 23 19.05 -4.89 -3.16
CA SER A 23 19.40 -3.57 -2.61
C SER A 23 19.68 -2.59 -3.74
N GLY A 24 18.98 -1.46 -3.73
CA GLY A 24 19.03 -0.46 -4.81
C GLY A 24 18.12 -0.70 -6.02
N LEU A 25 17.45 -1.85 -6.09
CA LEU A 25 16.48 -2.17 -7.15
C LEU A 25 15.02 -1.90 -6.73
N PHE A 26 14.78 -1.39 -5.51
CA PHE A 26 13.46 -1.02 -5.01
C PHE A 26 13.02 0.35 -5.52
N VAL A 27 12.64 0.41 -6.80
CA VAL A 27 12.12 1.60 -7.47
C VAL A 27 10.65 1.40 -7.83
N TYR A 28 9.81 2.39 -7.57
CA TYR A 28 8.41 2.41 -7.96
C TYR A 28 7.96 3.82 -8.33
N TYR A 29 6.89 3.92 -9.11
CA TYR A 29 6.19 5.18 -9.35
C TYR A 29 5.02 5.27 -8.40
N LEU A 30 4.89 6.38 -7.67
CA LEU A 30 3.68 6.65 -6.90
C LEU A 30 2.65 7.25 -7.86
N ARG A 31 1.44 6.68 -7.88
CA ARG A 31 0.33 7.32 -8.60
C ARG A 31 -0.16 8.50 -7.75
N ASP A 32 -0.02 9.71 -8.27
CA ASP A 32 -0.70 10.88 -7.72
C ASP A 32 -2.20 10.75 -8.02
N SER A 33 -2.94 10.18 -7.08
CA SER A 33 -4.40 10.23 -7.10
C SER A 33 -4.84 11.54 -6.46
N PRO A 34 -5.89 12.20 -6.98
CA PRO A 34 -6.49 13.34 -6.28
C PRO A 34 -6.84 12.95 -4.85
N THR A 35 -6.65 13.88 -3.91
CA THR A 35 -6.99 13.66 -2.50
C THR A 35 -8.49 13.43 -2.40
N THR A 36 -8.88 12.17 -2.22
CA THR A 36 -10.26 11.80 -1.91
C THR A 36 -10.42 11.70 -0.41
N PHE A 37 -11.47 12.34 0.09
CA PHE A 37 -11.90 12.23 1.47
C PHE A 37 -12.82 11.04 1.63
N HIS A 38 -12.67 10.32 2.73
CA HIS A 38 -13.43 9.13 3.05
C HIS A 38 -14.07 9.29 4.42
N SER A 39 -15.30 8.78 4.54
CA SER A 39 -16.06 8.84 5.78
C SER A 39 -15.61 7.77 6.77
N CYS A 40 -15.62 8.10 8.06
CA CYS A 40 -15.32 7.13 9.10
C CYS A 40 -16.36 5.97 9.14
N PRO A 41 -15.90 4.71 9.21
CA PRO A 41 -16.79 3.57 9.37
C PRO A 41 -17.44 3.49 10.76
N VAL A 42 -16.86 4.14 11.78
CA VAL A 42 -17.31 4.03 13.18
C VAL A 42 -18.66 4.74 13.34
N ASP A 43 -19.60 4.08 14.00
CA ASP A 43 -20.92 4.64 14.26
C ASP A 43 -20.82 5.88 15.17
N GLY A 44 -21.55 6.93 14.80
CA GLY A 44 -21.49 8.22 15.48
C GLY A 44 -20.31 9.12 15.08
N CYS A 45 -19.36 8.64 14.29
CA CYS A 45 -18.29 9.48 13.75
C CYS A 45 -18.69 10.11 12.40
N THR A 46 -18.68 11.44 12.34
CA THR A 46 -18.96 12.22 11.12
C THR A 46 -17.71 12.76 10.43
N SER A 47 -16.53 12.53 11.03
CA SER A 47 -15.26 13.00 10.51
C SER A 47 -14.91 12.33 9.19
N GLN A 48 -14.25 13.10 8.32
CA GLN A 48 -13.68 12.63 7.07
C GLN A 48 -12.16 12.70 7.12
N PHE A 49 -11.49 11.79 6.44
CA PHE A 49 -10.04 11.74 6.40
C PHE A 49 -9.53 11.44 4.97
N PRO A 50 -8.34 11.93 4.60
CA PRO A 50 -7.69 11.52 3.35
C PRO A 50 -7.22 10.06 3.46
N GLY A 51 -7.23 9.33 2.35
CA GLY A 51 -7.08 7.86 2.38
C GLY A 51 -5.82 7.31 3.06
N ASP A 52 -4.74 8.07 3.18
CA ASP A 52 -3.50 7.70 3.89
C ASP A 52 -3.51 8.01 5.39
N ALA A 53 -4.40 8.90 5.84
CA ALA A 53 -4.50 9.32 7.22
C ALA A 53 -5.41 8.42 8.08
N ILE A 54 -6.00 7.35 7.52
CA ILE A 54 -6.89 6.44 8.29
C ILE A 54 -6.26 5.97 9.61
N ARG A 55 -4.95 5.67 9.63
CA ARG A 55 -4.28 5.20 10.85
C ARG A 55 -4.16 6.29 11.92
N THR A 56 -3.95 7.53 11.49
CA THR A 56 -3.87 8.69 12.37
C THR A 56 -5.26 9.03 12.88
N HIS A 57 -6.24 9.13 11.98
CA HIS A 57 -7.65 9.33 12.31
C HIS A 57 -8.17 8.32 13.35
N LEU A 58 -7.97 7.02 13.13
CA LEU A 58 -8.40 5.99 14.09
C LEU A 58 -7.68 6.08 15.44
N ARG A 59 -6.45 6.58 15.48
CA ARG A 59 -5.69 6.72 16.73
C ARG A 59 -6.21 7.90 17.55
N ASP A 60 -6.46 9.01 16.87
CA ASP A 60 -6.73 10.29 17.51
C ASP A 60 -8.22 10.43 17.86
N GLU A 61 -9.10 10.03 16.95
CA GLU A 61 -10.56 10.15 17.10
C GLU A 61 -11.19 8.93 17.78
N HIS A 62 -10.54 7.75 17.68
CA HIS A 62 -11.07 6.49 18.18
C HIS A 62 -10.04 5.69 19.00
N PRO A 63 -9.52 6.26 20.10
CA PRO A 63 -8.53 5.58 20.93
C PRO A 63 -9.10 4.24 21.43
N GLY A 64 -8.36 3.16 21.16
CA GLY A 64 -8.78 1.81 21.54
C GLY A 64 -9.73 1.12 20.56
N ILE A 65 -10.03 1.67 19.37
CA ILE A 65 -10.90 1.02 18.37
C ILE A 65 -10.49 -0.42 18.04
N THR A 66 -9.20 -0.75 18.20
CA THR A 66 -8.66 -2.09 17.99
C THR A 66 -9.19 -3.13 18.98
N THR A 67 -9.78 -2.73 20.11
CA THR A 67 -10.41 -3.63 21.09
C THR A 67 -11.82 -4.02 20.68
N GLN A 68 -12.46 -3.28 19.77
CA GLN A 68 -13.73 -3.68 19.19
C GLN A 68 -13.57 -4.95 18.35
N PRO A 69 -14.58 -5.84 18.34
CA PRO A 69 -14.49 -7.11 17.62
C PRO A 69 -14.38 -6.89 16.12
N SER A 70 -15.19 -5.99 15.57
CA SER A 70 -15.26 -5.74 14.13
C SER A 70 -15.88 -4.38 13.80
N LEU A 71 -15.65 -3.94 12.56
CA LEU A 71 -16.16 -2.72 11.95
C LEU A 71 -16.77 -3.04 10.59
N GLN A 72 -17.89 -2.39 10.28
CA GLN A 72 -18.48 -2.46 8.95
C GLN A 72 -17.83 -1.45 8.01
N CYS A 73 -17.34 -1.93 6.86
CA CYS A 73 -16.71 -1.06 5.88
C CYS A 73 -17.79 -0.43 4.97
N LYS A 74 -18.02 0.87 5.13
CA LYS A 74 -19.00 1.64 4.34
C LYS A 74 -18.64 1.77 2.84
N GLU A 75 -17.39 1.50 2.48
CA GLU A 75 -16.88 1.56 1.11
C GLU A 75 -16.91 0.20 0.40
N CYS A 76 -17.14 -0.88 1.16
CA CYS A 76 -17.41 -2.18 0.59
C CYS A 76 -18.89 -2.29 0.19
N ILE A 77 -19.22 -3.31 -0.59
CA ILE A 77 -20.62 -3.66 -0.83
C ILE A 77 -21.33 -3.92 0.51
N PRO A 78 -22.63 -3.58 0.65
CA PRO A 78 -23.35 -3.68 1.92
C PRO A 78 -23.37 -5.08 2.55
N GLU A 79 -23.27 -6.12 1.72
CA GLU A 79 -23.26 -7.53 2.12
C GLU A 79 -21.86 -8.03 2.52
N ALA A 80 -20.84 -7.17 2.48
CA ALA A 80 -19.50 -7.57 2.84
C ALA A 80 -19.42 -7.95 4.33
N PRO A 81 -18.66 -9.00 4.67
CA PRO A 81 -18.49 -9.39 6.06
C PRO A 81 -17.79 -8.30 6.87
N PRO A 82 -18.15 -8.16 8.16
CA PRO A 82 -17.50 -7.20 9.04
C PRO A 82 -16.01 -7.50 9.19
N ILE A 83 -15.22 -6.44 9.29
CA ILE A 83 -13.77 -6.51 9.29
C ILE A 83 -13.28 -6.40 10.73
N ILE A 84 -12.40 -7.29 11.15
CA ILE A 84 -11.79 -7.20 12.48
C ILE A 84 -11.18 -5.80 12.66
N ALA A 85 -11.56 -5.09 13.72
CA ALA A 85 -11.24 -3.66 13.87
C ALA A 85 -9.74 -3.38 13.79
N LYS A 86 -8.91 -4.25 14.39
CA LYS A 86 -7.44 -4.19 14.31
C LYS A 86 -6.87 -4.23 12.88
N ASN A 87 -7.59 -4.86 11.96
CA ASN A 87 -7.20 -5.00 10.56
C ASN A 87 -7.83 -3.95 9.65
N TYR A 88 -8.80 -3.17 10.14
CA TYR A 88 -9.57 -2.24 9.33
C TYR A 88 -8.68 -1.23 8.59
N ALA A 89 -7.73 -0.59 9.29
CA ALA A 89 -6.82 0.37 8.66
C ALA A 89 -6.00 -0.26 7.53
N ASN A 90 -5.63 -1.53 7.66
CA ASN A 90 -4.90 -2.23 6.61
C ASN A 90 -5.79 -2.58 5.43
N HIS A 91 -7.01 -3.07 5.69
CA HIS A 91 -8.01 -3.31 4.67
C HIS A 91 -8.31 -2.04 3.87
N PHE A 92 -8.61 -0.94 4.57
CA PHE A 92 -8.96 0.33 3.94
C PHE A 92 -7.83 0.82 3.02
N LEU A 93 -6.59 0.77 3.51
CA LEU A 93 -5.43 1.15 2.71
C LEU A 93 -5.23 0.24 1.49
N ASP A 94 -5.51 -1.07 1.62
CA ASP A 94 -5.32 -2.04 0.55
C ASP A 94 -6.43 -1.98 -0.53
N ARG A 95 -7.65 -1.57 -0.16
CA ARG A 95 -8.84 -1.66 -1.03
C ARG A 95 -9.44 -0.32 -1.43
N HIS A 96 -9.37 0.70 -0.57
CA HIS A 96 -10.16 1.92 -0.70
C HIS A 96 -9.33 3.20 -0.76
N SER A 97 -8.07 3.19 -0.34
CA SER A 97 -7.23 4.41 -0.34
C SER A 97 -6.96 5.01 -1.72
N ARG A 98 -7.30 4.28 -2.81
CA ARG A 98 -7.05 4.61 -4.23
C ARG A 98 -5.60 4.92 -4.59
N ARG A 99 -4.70 4.91 -3.62
CA ARG A 99 -3.26 4.99 -3.82
C ARG A 99 -2.76 3.63 -4.28
N SER A 100 -2.06 3.67 -5.40
CA SER A 100 -1.30 2.54 -5.89
C SER A 100 0.11 2.99 -6.23
N ILE A 101 1.01 2.02 -6.22
CA ILE A 101 2.34 2.19 -6.78
C ILE A 101 2.43 1.36 -8.06
N LEU A 102 3.20 1.83 -9.04
CA LEU A 102 3.56 1.04 -10.21
C LEU A 102 4.97 0.51 -10.02
N CYS A 103 5.16 -0.78 -10.28
CA CYS A 103 6.50 -1.36 -10.35
C CYS A 103 7.30 -0.67 -11.47
N ALA A 104 8.51 -0.18 -11.18
CA ALA A 104 9.29 0.55 -12.18
C ALA A 104 9.76 -0.32 -13.36
N TYR A 105 9.76 -1.66 -13.20
CA TYR A 105 10.26 -2.58 -14.23
C TYR A 105 9.17 -3.14 -15.14
N CYS A 106 7.99 -3.44 -14.60
CA CYS A 106 6.91 -4.08 -15.35
C CYS A 106 5.61 -3.27 -15.36
N LEU A 107 5.61 -2.09 -14.74
CA LEU A 107 4.48 -1.15 -14.64
C LEU A 107 3.21 -1.74 -14.01
N THR A 108 3.27 -2.96 -13.46
CA THR A 108 2.15 -3.57 -12.77
C THR A 108 1.85 -2.81 -11.48
N SER A 109 0.58 -2.47 -11.30
CA SER A 109 0.07 -1.80 -10.11
C SER A 109 0.16 -2.71 -8.87
N GLN A 110 0.59 -2.15 -7.75
CA GLN A 110 0.53 -2.74 -6.43
C GLN A 110 -0.26 -1.80 -5.52
N SER A 111 -1.14 -2.37 -4.68
CA SER A 111 -1.91 -1.56 -3.71
C SER A 111 -1.02 -0.89 -2.65
N ARG A 112 0.17 -1.45 -2.38
CA ARG A 112 1.09 -0.92 -1.38
C ARG A 112 2.56 -1.19 -1.67
N VAL A 113 3.39 -0.30 -1.14
CA VAL A 113 4.85 -0.42 -1.10
C VAL A 113 5.32 -1.72 -0.45
N LYS A 114 4.68 -2.16 0.64
CA LYS A 114 5.03 -3.42 1.34
C LYS A 114 4.88 -4.68 0.46
N ASN A 115 4.09 -4.61 -0.62
CA ASN A 115 3.88 -5.74 -1.53
C ASN A 115 4.97 -5.81 -2.61
N LEU A 116 5.69 -4.70 -2.84
CA LEU A 116 6.70 -4.59 -3.87
C LEU A 116 7.83 -5.62 -3.74
N PRO A 117 8.39 -5.92 -2.55
CA PRO A 117 9.44 -6.94 -2.42
C PRO A 117 9.01 -8.33 -2.89
N ARG A 118 7.82 -8.78 -2.45
CA ARG A 118 7.27 -10.06 -2.89
C ARG A 118 7.01 -10.06 -4.39
N HIS A 119 6.50 -8.96 -4.94
CA HIS A 119 6.33 -8.80 -6.37
C HIS A 119 7.66 -8.90 -7.13
N LEU A 120 8.69 -8.16 -6.72
CA LEU A 120 10.00 -8.16 -7.37
C LEU A 120 10.64 -9.55 -7.36
N LEU A 121 10.58 -10.26 -6.23
CA LEU A 121 11.16 -11.60 -6.10
C LEU A 121 10.43 -12.65 -6.94
N ASN A 122 9.10 -12.70 -6.87
CA ASN A 122 8.34 -13.87 -7.31
C ASN A 122 7.58 -13.66 -8.61
N HIS A 123 7.25 -12.41 -8.96
CA HIS A 123 6.25 -12.12 -9.98
C HIS A 123 6.72 -11.12 -11.06
N CYS A 124 7.78 -10.35 -10.80
CA CYS A 124 8.19 -9.29 -11.71
C CYS A 124 8.94 -9.83 -12.94
N SER A 125 8.24 -9.94 -14.07
CA SER A 125 8.84 -10.27 -15.38
C SER A 125 9.81 -9.17 -15.85
N GLY A 126 9.45 -7.90 -15.64
CA GLY A 126 10.29 -6.76 -16.03
C GLY A 126 11.66 -6.76 -15.35
N LEU A 127 11.71 -7.05 -14.04
CA LEU A 127 12.98 -7.14 -13.31
C LEU A 127 13.84 -8.28 -13.83
N ARG A 128 13.24 -9.46 -14.08
CA ARG A 128 13.95 -10.61 -14.67
C ARG A 128 14.58 -10.25 -16.03
N HIS A 129 13.86 -9.51 -16.87
CA HIS A 129 14.37 -9.04 -18.16
C HIS A 129 15.52 -8.03 -17.99
N TYR A 130 15.35 -7.04 -17.10
CA TYR A 130 16.38 -6.04 -16.78
C TYR A 130 17.70 -6.68 -16.31
N LEU A 131 17.62 -7.67 -15.41
CA LEU A 131 18.80 -8.37 -14.90
C LEU A 131 19.52 -9.18 -15.99
N LYS A 132 18.77 -9.85 -16.90
CA LYS A 132 19.35 -10.55 -18.05
C LYS A 132 20.13 -9.58 -18.95
N LYS A 133 19.53 -8.44 -19.29
CA LYS A 133 20.17 -7.43 -20.14
C LYS A 133 21.44 -6.83 -19.50
N ARG A 134 21.42 -6.59 -18.19
CA ARG A 134 22.61 -6.09 -17.46
C ARG A 134 23.77 -7.06 -17.47
N ARG A 135 23.50 -8.37 -17.36
CA ARG A 135 24.55 -9.40 -17.43
C ARG A 135 25.16 -9.53 -18.82
N ALA A 136 24.38 -9.26 -19.87
CA ALA A 136 24.88 -9.30 -21.24
C ALA A 136 25.70 -8.06 -21.64
N ALA A 137 25.66 -7.00 -20.82
CA ALA A 137 26.36 -5.73 -21.05
C ALA A 137 27.56 -5.51 -20.09
N ALA A 138 27.87 -6.51 -19.27
CA ALA A 138 29.00 -6.56 -18.35
C ALA A 138 29.99 -7.62 -18.83
#